data_AF-A0A2A8LUE7-F1
#
_entry.id   AF-A0A2A8LUE7-F1
#
_cell.length_a   1.000
_cell.length_b   1.000
_cell.length_c   1.000
_cell.angle_alpha   90.00
_cell.angle_beta   90.00
_cell.angle_gamma   90.00
#
_symmetry.space_group_name_H-M   'P 1'
#
loop_
_entity.id
_entity.type
_entity.pdbx_description
1 polymer ?
#
loop_
_entity_poly.entity_id
_entity_poly.type
_entity_poly.pdbx_seq_one_letter_code
_entity_poly.pdbx_strand_id
1 'polypeptide(L)'
;MKKFSVLSITLMILGLVLFGLNWIIDGNSEPIVLLGYISFLVGIVLSFIAIVKREDGNLKFISLISFFVVMFLITWFESFQILRIITWLKNIY
;
A
#
# COMPACT_ATOMS: atom_id res chain seq x y z
N MET A 1 5.43 -3.52 -23.15
CA MET A 1 4.70 -2.36 -22.56
C MET A 1 4.71 -2.52 -21.05
N LYS A 2 5.16 -1.52 -20.28
CA LYS A 2 5.37 -1.60 -18.82
C LYS A 2 4.08 -1.43 -18.01
N LYS A 3 3.00 -2.08 -18.44
CA LYS A 3 1.64 -1.80 -17.91
C LYS A 3 1.52 -2.22 -16.45
N PHE A 4 2.12 -3.35 -16.07
CA PHE A 4 2.05 -3.84 -14.68
C PHE A 4 2.91 -2.99 -13.75
N SER A 5 4.12 -2.61 -14.18
CA SER A 5 4.97 -1.71 -13.40
C SER A 5 4.33 -0.33 -13.19
N VAL A 6 3.66 0.23 -14.20
CA VAL A 6 2.95 1.52 -14.06
C VAL A 6 1.77 1.40 -13.11
N LEU A 7 0.94 0.36 -13.25
CA LEU A 7 -0.25 0.15 -12.41
C LEU A 7 0.14 -0.05 -10.94
N SER A 8 1.23 -0.77 -10.69
CA SER A 8 1.79 -0.96 -9.35
C SER A 8 2.23 0.36 -8.71
N ILE A 9 2.93 1.22 -9.46
CA ILE A 9 3.33 2.55 -8.97
C ILE A 9 2.11 3.43 -8.69
N THR A 10 1.10 3.41 -9.57
CA THR A 10 -0.14 4.17 -9.35
C THR A 10 -0.86 3.72 -8.08
N LEU A 11 -0.93 2.42 -7.81
CA LEU A 11 -1.49 1.88 -6.56
C LEU A 11 -0.67 2.25 -5.33
N MET A 12 0.66 2.33 -5.47
CA MET A 12 1.53 2.81 -4.40
C MET A 12 1.24 4.26 -4.03
N ILE A 13 1.14 5.13 -5.05
CA ILE A 13 0.80 6.54 -4.87
C ILE A 13 -0.60 6.67 -4.25
N LEU A 14 -1.57 5.90 -4.74
CA LEU A 14 -2.93 5.90 -4.20
C LEU A 14 -2.97 5.45 -2.74
N GLY A 15 -2.23 4.41 -2.38
CA GLY A 15 -2.08 3.97 -0.99
C GLY A 15 -1.50 5.06 -0.10
N LEU A 16 -0.41 5.71 -0.53
CA LEU A 16 0.20 6.83 0.20
C LEU A 16 -0.76 8.01 0.39
N VAL A 17 -1.54 8.35 -0.65
CA VAL A 17 -2.54 9.43 -0.56
C VAL A 17 -3.64 9.07 0.44
N LEU A 18 -4.13 7.84 0.46
CA LEU A 18 -5.14 7.40 1.44
C LEU A 18 -4.62 7.49 2.88
N PHE A 19 -3.37 7.06 3.12
CA PHE A 19 -2.75 7.21 4.44
C PHE A 19 -2.51 8.68 4.82
N GLY A 20 -2.04 9.50 3.88
CA GLY A 20 -1.88 10.94 4.10
C GLY A 20 -3.20 11.65 4.40
N LEU A 21 -4.28 11.28 3.72
CA LEU A 21 -5.62 11.79 4.02
C LEU A 21 -6.08 11.35 5.42
N ASN A 22 -5.81 10.11 5.81
CA ASN A 22 -6.13 9.63 7.16
C ASN A 22 -5.40 10.42 8.25
N TRP A 23 -4.19 10.92 8.01
CA TRP A 23 -3.48 11.81 8.95
C TRP A 23 -4.07 13.21 9.07
N ILE A 24 -4.68 13.74 8.01
CA ILE A 24 -5.22 15.10 8.00
C ILE A 24 -6.61 15.16 8.65
N ILE A 25 -7.36 14.06 8.63
CA ILE A 25 -8.71 14.00 9.19
C ILE A 25 -8.61 13.78 10.71
N ASP A 26 -9.10 14.74 11.51
CA ASP A 26 -9.13 14.70 12.99
C ASP A 26 -9.91 13.50 13.59
N GLY A 27 -10.57 12.71 12.75
CA GLY A 27 -11.15 11.42 13.07
C GLY A 27 -10.49 10.34 12.22
N ASN A 28 -9.68 9.51 12.84
CA ASN A 28 -9.01 8.43 12.13
C ASN A 28 -10.05 7.53 11.45
N SER A 29 -10.06 7.51 10.13
CA SER A 29 -11.07 6.78 9.36
C SER A 29 -10.57 5.37 9.07
N GLU A 30 -10.98 4.38 9.87
CA GLU A 30 -10.55 2.99 9.70
C GLU A 30 -10.80 2.41 8.29
N PRO A 31 -11.92 2.74 7.59
CA PRO A 31 -12.13 2.30 6.21
C PRO A 31 -11.07 2.81 5.23
N ILE A 32 -10.61 4.04 5.41
CA ILE A 32 -9.59 4.67 4.54
C ILE A 32 -8.25 3.96 4.73
N VAL A 33 -7.89 3.68 5.99
CA VAL A 33 -6.67 2.94 6.32
C VAL A 33 -6.72 1.52 5.75
N LEU A 34 -7.87 0.85 5.86
CA LEU A 34 -8.06 -0.49 5.28
C LEU A 34 -7.91 -0.48 3.75
N LEU A 35 -8.53 0.48 3.05
CA LEU A 35 -8.36 0.65 1.61
C LEU A 35 -6.91 0.94 1.23
N GLY A 36 -6.20 1.74 2.03
CA GLY A 36 -4.76 1.98 1.86
C GLY A 36 -3.95 0.68 1.93
N TYR A 37 -4.18 -0.15 2.95
CA TYR A 37 -3.54 -1.46 3.09
C TYR A 37 -3.84 -2.40 1.92
N ILE A 38 -5.10 -2.46 1.47
CA ILE A 38 -5.49 -3.28 0.31
C ILE A 38 -4.78 -2.78 -0.95
N SER A 39 -4.71 -1.46 -1.16
CA SER A 39 -3.98 -0.87 -2.29
C SER A 39 -2.51 -1.27 -2.27
N PHE A 40 -1.87 -1.25 -1.10
CA PHE A 40 -0.48 -1.70 -0.96
C PHE A 40 -0.31 -3.20 -1.25
N LEU A 41 -1.19 -4.05 -0.73
CA LEU A 41 -1.15 -5.49 -0.98
C LEU A 41 -1.30 -5.82 -2.47
N VAL A 42 -2.30 -5.23 -3.13
CA VAL A 42 -2.52 -5.42 -4.57
C VAL A 42 -1.34 -4.87 -5.38
N GLY A 43 -0.81 -3.71 -4.97
CA GLY A 43 0.36 -3.09 -5.58
C GLY A 43 1.61 -3.98 -5.53
N ILE A 44 1.88 -4.62 -4.38
CA ILE A 44 3.00 -5.56 -4.21
C ILE A 44 2.82 -6.78 -5.13
N VAL A 45 1.63 -7.38 -5.16
CA VAL A 45 1.34 -8.53 -6.03
C VAL A 45 1.58 -8.17 -7.50
N LEU A 46 1.15 -6.98 -7.93
CA LEU A 46 1.41 -6.50 -9.29
C LEU A 46 2.89 -6.24 -9.58
N SER A 47 3.66 -5.76 -8.59
CA SER A 47 5.12 -5.64 -8.70
C SER A 47 5.77 -7.01 -8.92
N PHE A 48 5.36 -8.05 -8.19
CA PHE A 48 5.84 -9.42 -8.41
C PHE A 48 5.43 -9.96 -9.79
N ILE A 49 4.19 -9.72 -10.23
CA ILE A 49 3.73 -10.11 -11.57
C ILE A 49 4.58 -9.44 -12.66
N ALA A 50 4.97 -8.17 -12.49
CA ALA A 50 5.84 -7.47 -13.44
C ALA A 50 7.24 -8.11 -13.52
N ILE A 51 7.77 -8.62 -12.40
CA ILE A 51 9.03 -9.37 -12.36
C ILE A 51 8.90 -10.71 -13.08
N VAL A 52 7.85 -11.48 -12.79
CA VAL A 52 7.59 -12.78 -13.42
C VAL A 52 7.38 -12.64 -14.93
N LYS A 53 6.64 -11.62 -15.37
CA LYS A 53 6.46 -11.29 -16.79
C LYS A 53 7.71 -10.72 -17.47
N ARG A 54 8.84 -10.61 -16.76
CA ARG A 54 10.12 -10.09 -17.25
C ARG A 54 9.96 -8.74 -17.96
N GLU A 55 9.16 -7.82 -17.41
CA GLU A 55 9.07 -6.47 -18.00
C GLU A 55 10.47 -5.83 -18.05
N ASP A 56 10.83 -5.22 -19.18
CA ASP A 56 12.17 -4.68 -19.40
C ASP A 56 12.44 -3.42 -18.54
N GLY A 57 13.62 -3.40 -17.93
CA GLY A 57 14.16 -2.28 -17.17
C GLY A 57 14.12 -2.44 -15.65
N ASN A 58 14.75 -1.48 -14.96
CA ASN A 58 14.94 -1.50 -13.50
C ASN A 58 13.70 -1.07 -12.70
N LEU A 59 12.68 -0.53 -13.37
CA LEU A 59 11.45 -0.02 -12.73
C LEU A 59 10.72 -1.09 -11.89
N LYS A 60 10.77 -2.36 -12.30
CA LYS A 60 10.17 -3.48 -11.55
C LYS A 60 10.80 -3.70 -10.18
N PHE A 61 12.13 -3.54 -10.07
CA PHE A 61 12.85 -3.70 -8.80
C PHE A 61 12.71 -2.45 -7.94
N ILE A 62 12.78 -1.26 -8.54
CA ILE A 62 12.57 0.01 -7.84
C ILE A 62 11.18 0.04 -7.20
N SER A 63 10.15 -0.34 -7.96
CA SER A 63 8.78 -0.45 -7.46
C SER A 63 8.68 -1.38 -6.26
N LEU A 64 9.24 -2.59 -6.36
CA LEU A 64 9.18 -3.55 -5.26
C LEU A 64 9.91 -3.03 -4.01
N ILE A 65 11.11 -2.47 -4.16
CA ILE A 65 11.89 -1.90 -3.05
C ILE A 65 11.12 -0.75 -2.40
N SER A 66 10.51 0.14 -3.20
CA SER A 66 9.72 1.25 -2.65
C SER A 66 8.51 0.76 -1.84
N PHE A 67 7.85 -0.33 -2.25
CA PHE A 67 6.78 -0.92 -1.44
C PHE A 67 7.27 -1.38 -0.06
N PHE A 68 8.42 -2.06 0.00
CA PHE A 68 9.00 -2.49 1.27
C PHE A 68 9.36 -1.30 2.18
N VAL A 69 9.99 -0.27 1.62
CA VAL A 69 10.34 0.95 2.38
C VAL A 69 9.07 1.62 2.92
N VAL A 70 8.04 1.79 2.08
CA VAL A 70 6.80 2.44 2.49
C VAL A 70 6.07 1.64 3.58
N MET A 71 5.93 0.32 3.42
CA MET A 71 5.33 -0.54 4.45
C MET A 71 6.11 -0.50 5.77
N PHE A 72 7.44 -0.46 5.69
CA PHE A 72 8.29 -0.34 6.86
C PHE A 72 8.05 0.97 7.59
N LEU A 73 8.00 2.10 6.88
CA LEU A 73 7.71 3.41 7.48
C LEU A 73 6.32 3.44 8.12
N ILE A 74 5.29 2.91 7.45
CA ILE A 74 3.92 2.86 8.00
C ILE A 74 3.91 2.05 9.30
N THR A 75 4.55 0.87 9.29
CA THR A 75 4.62 0.00 10.48
C THR A 75 5.42 0.64 11.61
N TRP A 76 6.45 1.44 11.28
CA TRP A 76 7.30 2.11 12.25
C TRP A 76 6.59 3.30 12.92
N PHE A 77 5.96 4.18 12.14
CA PHE A 77 5.30 5.38 12.67
C PHE A 77 3.93 5.06 13.30
N GLU A 78 3.22 4.07 12.78
CA GLU A 78 1.89 3.71 13.23
C GLU A 78 1.79 2.21 13.54
N SER A 79 2.63 1.73 14.45
CA SER A 79 2.67 0.30 14.82
C SER A 79 1.32 -0.26 15.30
N PHE A 80 0.43 0.58 15.85
CA PHE A 80 -0.90 0.19 16.32
C PHE A 80 -2.00 0.27 15.27
N GLN A 81 -1.73 0.76 14.05
CA GLN A 81 -2.75 0.88 13.00
C GLN A 81 -3.38 -0.46 12.64
N ILE A 82 -2.56 -1.50 12.50
CA ILE A 82 -3.02 -2.85 12.16
C ILE A 82 -3.95 -3.38 13.25
N LEU A 83 -3.57 -3.21 14.52
CA LEU A 83 -4.41 -3.60 15.66
C LEU A 83 -5.74 -2.87 15.67
N ARG A 84 -5.73 -1.55 15.42
CA ARG A 84 -6.96 -0.75 15.36
C ARG A 84 -7.90 -1.22 14.25
N ILE A 85 -7.38 -1.53 13.05
CA ILE A 85 -8.18 -2.08 11.95
C ILE A 85 -8.81 -3.41 12.36
N ILE A 86 -8.04 -4.31 12.99
CA ILE A 86 -8.55 -5.61 13.45
C ILE A 86 -9.65 -5.44 14.49
N THR A 87 -9.46 -4.53 15.46
CA THR A 87 -10.47 -4.23 16.49
C THR A 87 -11.74 -3.65 15.88
N TRP A 88 -11.60 -2.71 14.95
CA TRP A 88 -12.74 -2.11 14.24
C TRP A 88 -13.51 -3.15 13.43
N LEU A 89 -12.79 -4.01 12.68
CA LEU A 89 -13.41 -5.08 11.89
C LEU A 89 -14.20 -6.05 12.78
N LYS A 90 -13.66 -6.39 13.94
CA LYS A 90 -14.34 -7.21 14.95
C LYS A 90 -15.55 -6.50 15.57
N ASN A 91 -15.54 -5.17 15.67
CA ASN A 91 -16.68 -4.44 16.22
C ASN A 91 -17.85 -4.35 15.21
N ILE A 92 -17.57 -4.50 13.91
CA ILE A 92 -18.61 -4.50 12.86
C ILE A 92 -19.30 -5.87 12.72
N TYR A 93 -18.62 -6.95 13.08
CA TYR A 93 -19.08 -8.34 12.87
C TYR A 93 -19.33 -9.05 14.21
#